data_AF-A0AB34IVL1-F1
#
_entry.id   AF-A0AB34IVL1-F1
#
_cell.length_a   1.000
_cell.length_b   1.000
_cell.length_c   1.000
_cell.angle_alpha   90.00
_cell.angle_beta   90.00
_cell.angle_gamma   90.00
#
_symmetry.space_group_name_H-M   'P 1'
#
loop_
_entity.id
_entity.type
_entity.pdbx_description
1 polymer ?
#
loop_
_entity_poly.entity_id
_entity_poly.type
_entity_poly.pdbx_seq_one_letter_code
_entity_poly.pdbx_strand_id
1 'polypeptide(L)'
;MRCLCRSTATLLHLLLIPRAALASRKIDAVLVIHDDSVHTFQDVSSALEAVGFSPPDALLHTQTINDVGFDVIAKGTFSELEKVGERLAQLNVSVIRMSAIDAAVQRAAWQLRNVSRTPLTSDVSSGCALWAVAGACFRQPLFMSMQCTSSCRVLGVRYFLAARTREPPSVKSMAQLLLGGGSLLVGSLLLGAAGVARHRASDREWNEMGMKVATALLMQQQVVDALRALVFHREEGFHIDDADGMVFNLQDDLHSNTTAPPSDASDSPVWAAWVAAGLNLVSTLGHVPTWMGAIFGAVQCAAAVCALRGRCLQLSGAVVLSSALLGAAHVALSAFMMHVTGAGMYISELMAKRIALAGGVALWVSHVLGCAIGKQALLPLIAAHPSMRQMEDMPATSHALLLLAGRLTIAAFVAVVCGSELSRTAFSPLSAPEMVGSWSTDPSGAMVKSEEQFLQSVNFDERVQHEHTEILLRCPQFILALPLAIGLSTERIACALAILTLTEAFAVWQWWLPQTLADPMRLARVVEHFSVNLAIAGSLLLLPLRGCGHFTLDALMVKKHD
;
A
#
# COMPACT_ATOMS: atom_id res chain seq x y z
N MET A 1 -19.78 10.85 39.30
CA MET A 1 -18.86 10.05 40.14
C MET A 1 -19.28 8.59 40.41
N ARG A 2 -20.45 8.08 39.94
CA ARG A 2 -20.84 6.66 40.11
C ARG A 2 -20.60 5.74 38.89
N CYS A 3 -20.03 6.25 37.79
CA CYS A 3 -19.72 5.45 36.59
C CYS A 3 -18.29 4.88 36.55
N LEU A 4 -17.40 5.21 37.50
CA LEU A 4 -16.01 4.70 37.50
C LEU A 4 -15.82 3.35 38.21
N CYS A 5 -16.81 2.86 38.97
CA CYS A 5 -16.66 1.62 39.77
C CYS A 5 -17.07 0.32 39.05
N ARG A 6 -17.61 0.36 37.82
CA ARG A 6 -17.95 -0.87 37.08
C ARG A 6 -16.84 -1.40 36.18
N SER A 7 -15.87 -0.56 35.79
CA SER A 7 -14.79 -0.96 34.88
C SER A 7 -13.63 -1.70 35.58
N THR A 8 -13.50 -1.59 36.90
CA THR A 8 -12.45 -2.29 37.66
C THR A 8 -12.80 -3.75 37.98
N ALA A 9 -14.09 -4.09 38.07
CA ALA A 9 -14.55 -5.46 38.31
C ALA A 9 -14.36 -6.39 37.09
N THR A 10 -14.52 -5.86 35.87
CA THR A 10 -14.31 -6.61 34.62
C THR A 10 -12.82 -6.89 34.36
N LEU A 11 -11.94 -5.97 34.79
CA LEU A 11 -10.50 -6.12 34.67
C LEU A 11 -9.93 -7.17 35.64
N LEU A 12 -10.57 -7.37 36.80
CA LEU A 12 -10.17 -8.39 37.78
C LEU A 12 -10.61 -9.80 37.36
N HIS A 13 -11.72 -9.95 36.62
CA HIS A 13 -12.15 -11.25 36.08
C HIS A 13 -11.29 -11.72 34.89
N LEU A 14 -10.74 -10.81 34.10
CA LEU A 14 -9.82 -11.16 33.01
C LEU A 14 -8.40 -11.53 33.49
N LEU A 15 -8.01 -11.11 34.71
CA LEU A 15 -6.73 -11.46 35.33
C LEU A 15 -6.76 -12.80 36.09
N LEU A 16 -7.93 -13.42 36.24
CA LEU A 16 -8.12 -14.69 36.96
C LEU A 16 -8.43 -15.88 36.04
N ILE A 17 -8.36 -15.71 34.71
CA ILE A 17 -8.36 -16.86 33.81
C ILE A 17 -7.07 -17.65 34.06
N PRO A 18 -7.14 -18.94 34.41
CA PRO A 18 -5.95 -19.71 34.74
C PRO A 18 -5.02 -19.77 33.52
N ARG A 19 -3.80 -19.23 33.68
CA ARG A 19 -2.66 -19.33 32.75
C ARG A 19 -2.24 -20.79 32.39
N ALA A 20 -3.00 -21.79 32.84
CA ALA A 20 -2.75 -23.21 32.62
C ALA A 20 -3.26 -23.74 31.27
N ALA A 21 -4.05 -22.97 30.49
CA ALA A 21 -4.59 -23.42 29.20
C ALA A 21 -3.79 -22.99 27.96
N LEU A 22 -2.79 -22.10 28.11
CA LEU A 22 -1.82 -21.75 27.06
C LEU A 22 -0.51 -22.52 27.26
N ALA A 23 -0.61 -23.84 27.43
CA ALA A 23 0.53 -24.70 27.16
C ALA A 23 0.80 -24.59 25.66
N SER A 24 1.85 -23.87 25.27
CA SER A 24 2.31 -23.76 23.88
C SER A 24 2.32 -25.17 23.28
N ARG A 25 1.43 -25.47 22.33
CA ARG A 25 1.46 -26.76 21.63
C ARG A 25 2.87 -26.95 21.09
N LYS A 26 3.52 -28.03 21.52
CA LYS A 26 4.90 -28.33 21.16
C LYS A 26 4.94 -28.67 19.67
N ILE A 27 5.42 -27.74 18.86
CA ILE A 27 5.69 -27.99 17.45
C ILE A 27 7.03 -28.73 17.37
N ASP A 28 7.02 -30.00 17.01
CA ASP A 28 8.24 -30.80 16.85
C ASP A 28 8.37 -31.45 15.46
N ALA A 29 7.40 -31.25 14.57
CA ALA A 29 7.45 -31.66 13.17
C ALA A 29 6.66 -30.72 12.24
N VAL A 30 6.95 -30.84 10.95
CA VAL A 30 6.24 -30.20 9.84
C VAL A 30 5.86 -31.24 8.79
N LEU A 31 4.71 -31.05 8.15
CA LEU A 31 4.21 -31.88 7.06
C LEU A 31 4.44 -31.13 5.74
N VAL A 32 5.21 -31.72 4.84
CA VAL A 32 5.61 -31.12 3.57
C VAL A 32 5.09 -31.99 2.43
N ILE A 33 4.34 -31.39 1.50
CA ILE A 33 3.99 -32.03 0.23
C ILE A 33 4.98 -31.56 -0.82
N HIS A 34 5.50 -32.50 -1.61
CA HIS A 34 6.38 -32.23 -2.74
C HIS A 34 5.59 -32.36 -4.04
N ASP A 35 5.93 -31.54 -5.00
CA ASP A 35 5.43 -31.68 -6.37
C ASP A 35 5.98 -32.96 -6.99
N ASP A 36 5.16 -33.61 -7.81
CA ASP A 36 5.56 -34.77 -8.59
C ASP A 36 4.82 -34.79 -9.93
N SER A 37 5.36 -35.52 -10.90
CA SER A 37 4.78 -35.61 -12.24
C SER A 37 3.62 -36.62 -12.33
N VAL A 38 3.18 -37.19 -11.21
CA VAL A 38 2.22 -38.31 -11.17
C VAL A 38 0.84 -37.79 -10.82
N HIS A 39 0.75 -36.89 -9.85
CA HIS A 39 -0.51 -36.33 -9.36
C HIS A 39 -0.91 -35.09 -10.13
N THR A 40 -2.19 -35.01 -10.50
CA THR A 40 -2.73 -33.79 -11.10
C THR A 40 -3.01 -32.74 -10.02
N PHE A 41 -3.13 -31.48 -10.44
CA PHE A 41 -3.56 -30.38 -9.56
C PHE A 41 -4.86 -30.73 -8.81
N GLN A 42 -5.81 -31.39 -9.48
CA GLN A 42 -7.08 -31.79 -8.88
C GLN A 42 -6.91 -32.89 -7.82
N ASP A 43 -5.98 -33.83 -8.02
CA ASP A 43 -5.68 -34.90 -7.05
C ASP A 43 -5.12 -34.33 -5.75
N VAL A 44 -4.19 -33.37 -5.85
CA VAL A 44 -3.57 -32.71 -4.70
C VAL A 44 -4.61 -31.89 -3.93
N SER A 45 -5.42 -31.06 -4.61
CA SER A 45 -6.47 -30.26 -3.96
C SER A 45 -7.50 -31.15 -3.26
N SER A 46 -7.96 -32.21 -3.93
CA SER A 46 -8.96 -33.13 -3.38
C SER A 46 -8.44 -33.91 -2.17
N ALA A 47 -7.16 -34.30 -2.19
CA ALA A 47 -6.51 -34.96 -1.06
C ALA A 47 -6.35 -34.03 0.16
N LEU A 48 -6.03 -32.75 -0.07
CA LEU A 48 -5.97 -31.73 0.99
C LEU A 48 -7.36 -31.49 1.61
N GLU A 49 -8.40 -31.37 0.79
CA GLU A 49 -9.78 -31.26 1.28
C GLU A 49 -10.18 -32.47 2.12
N ALA A 50 -9.80 -33.69 1.68
CA ALA A 50 -10.09 -34.92 2.42
C ALA A 50 -9.46 -34.96 3.82
N VAL A 51 -8.32 -34.28 4.04
CA VAL A 51 -7.70 -34.18 5.38
C VAL A 51 -8.17 -32.99 6.21
N GLY A 52 -9.12 -32.19 5.69
CA GLY A 52 -9.81 -31.15 6.43
C GLY A 52 -9.42 -29.71 6.07
N PHE A 53 -8.64 -29.50 4.99
CA PHE A 53 -8.46 -28.15 4.47
C PHE A 53 -9.75 -27.67 3.81
N SER A 54 -10.03 -26.37 3.92
CA SER A 54 -11.11 -25.77 3.15
C SER A 54 -10.73 -25.77 1.66
N PRO A 55 -11.69 -25.85 0.72
CA PRO A 55 -11.39 -25.79 -0.71
C PRO A 55 -10.48 -24.62 -1.14
N PRO A 56 -10.66 -23.37 -0.66
CA PRO A 56 -9.74 -22.29 -1.03
C PRO A 56 -8.33 -22.46 -0.45
N ASP A 57 -8.19 -22.99 0.76
CA ASP A 57 -6.86 -23.25 1.36
C ASP A 57 -6.16 -24.39 0.63
N ALA A 58 -6.89 -25.46 0.28
CA ALA A 58 -6.38 -26.57 -0.53
C ALA A 58 -5.88 -26.09 -1.89
N LEU A 59 -6.62 -25.19 -2.55
CA LEU A 59 -6.24 -24.62 -3.83
C LEU A 59 -4.98 -23.74 -3.72
N LEU A 60 -4.86 -22.93 -2.67
CA LEU A 60 -3.68 -22.08 -2.42
C LEU A 60 -2.42 -22.93 -2.18
N HIS A 61 -2.53 -23.99 -1.38
CA HIS A 61 -1.43 -24.92 -1.14
C HIS A 61 -1.05 -25.67 -2.41
N THR A 62 -2.04 -26.13 -3.19
CA THR A 62 -1.80 -26.81 -4.46
C THR A 62 -1.08 -25.91 -5.46
N GLN A 63 -1.49 -24.65 -5.57
CA GLN A 63 -0.81 -23.67 -6.41
C GLN A 63 0.63 -23.44 -5.95
N THR A 64 0.86 -23.32 -4.64
CA THR A 64 2.21 -23.15 -4.09
C THR A 64 3.09 -24.37 -4.39
N ILE A 65 2.56 -25.59 -4.26
CA ILE A 65 3.27 -26.83 -4.61
C ILE A 65 3.65 -26.83 -6.10
N ASN A 66 2.72 -26.48 -6.99
CA ASN A 66 2.96 -26.42 -8.42
C ASN A 66 4.01 -25.34 -8.81
N ASP A 67 4.00 -24.19 -8.14
CA ASP A 67 4.86 -23.06 -8.49
C ASP A 67 6.27 -23.17 -7.87
N VAL A 68 6.38 -23.72 -6.66
CA VAL A 68 7.63 -23.78 -5.88
C VAL A 68 8.26 -25.19 -5.90
N GLY A 69 7.47 -26.21 -6.20
CA GLY A 69 7.86 -27.62 -6.15
C GLY A 69 7.63 -28.30 -4.80
N PHE A 70 7.21 -27.57 -3.76
CA PHE A 70 6.81 -28.10 -2.46
C PHE A 70 6.05 -27.06 -1.63
N ASP A 71 5.32 -27.49 -0.60
CA ASP A 71 4.74 -26.59 0.40
C ASP A 71 4.64 -27.23 1.81
N VAL A 72 4.68 -26.39 2.85
CA VAL A 72 4.52 -26.78 4.26
C VAL A 72 3.06 -26.59 4.67
N ILE A 73 2.30 -27.67 4.62
CA ILE A 73 0.84 -27.62 4.82
C ILE A 73 0.43 -27.65 6.30
N ALA A 74 1.24 -28.22 7.20
CA ALA A 74 0.89 -28.29 8.63
C ALA A 74 2.12 -28.31 9.56
N LYS A 75 1.91 -27.85 10.81
CA LYS A 75 2.89 -27.85 11.91
C LYS A 75 2.24 -28.43 13.15
N GLY A 76 2.93 -29.32 13.86
CA GLY A 76 2.33 -30.01 15.01
C GLY A 76 3.30 -30.96 15.68
N THR A 77 2.74 -31.91 16.44
CA THR A 77 3.54 -33.02 16.96
C THR A 77 3.80 -34.05 15.85
N PHE A 78 4.93 -34.75 15.90
CA PHE A 78 5.29 -35.77 14.91
C PHE A 78 4.22 -36.85 14.81
N SER A 79 3.68 -37.31 15.95
CA SER A 79 2.64 -38.35 15.96
C SER A 79 1.31 -37.89 15.36
N GLU A 80 0.95 -36.61 15.49
CA GLU A 80 -0.24 -36.07 14.84
C GLU A 80 -0.04 -35.96 13.33
N LEU A 81 1.12 -35.42 12.91
CA LEU A 81 1.42 -35.22 11.49
C LEU A 81 1.68 -36.53 10.75
N GLU A 82 2.20 -37.56 11.42
CA GLU A 82 2.36 -38.91 10.85
C GLU A 82 1.00 -39.51 10.46
N LYS A 83 -0.02 -39.36 11.32
CA LYS A 83 -1.40 -39.79 10.99
C LYS A 83 -2.01 -39.01 9.82
N VAL A 84 -1.71 -37.72 9.70
CA VAL A 84 -2.16 -36.93 8.54
C VAL A 84 -1.41 -37.36 7.28
N GLY A 85 -0.10 -37.60 7.39
CA GLY A 85 0.74 -38.13 6.31
C GLY A 85 0.26 -39.50 5.81
N GLU A 86 -0.17 -40.39 6.70
CA GLU A 86 -0.77 -41.69 6.32
C GLU A 86 -2.07 -41.53 5.51
N ARG A 87 -2.87 -40.50 5.80
CA ARG A 87 -4.09 -40.18 5.03
C ARG A 87 -3.79 -39.52 3.68
N LEU A 88 -2.59 -38.97 3.52
CA LEU A 88 -2.07 -38.40 2.28
C LEU A 88 -1.04 -39.34 1.62
N ALA A 89 -0.98 -40.61 2.00
CA ALA A 89 0.04 -41.55 1.53
C ALA A 89 0.04 -41.77 0.01
N GLN A 90 -1.05 -41.40 -0.67
CA GLN A 90 -1.13 -41.36 -2.13
C GLN A 90 -0.23 -40.27 -2.73
N LEU A 91 -0.06 -39.12 -2.05
CA LEU A 91 0.76 -38.01 -2.51
C LEU A 91 2.23 -38.18 -2.06
N ASN A 92 3.14 -37.45 -2.70
CA ASN A 92 4.54 -37.36 -2.28
C ASN A 92 4.69 -36.47 -1.03
N VAL A 93 4.39 -37.04 0.14
CA VAL A 93 4.38 -36.32 1.43
C VAL A 93 5.51 -36.78 2.34
N SER A 94 6.10 -35.84 3.07
CA SER A 94 7.12 -36.10 4.07
C SER A 94 6.80 -35.41 5.39
N VAL A 95 6.91 -36.16 6.49
CA VAL A 95 6.82 -35.60 7.85
C VAL A 95 8.24 -35.41 8.36
N ILE A 96 8.66 -34.15 8.50
CA ILE A 96 10.04 -33.83 8.88
C ILE A 96 10.04 -33.33 10.32
N ARG A 97 10.77 -34.03 11.19
CA ARG A 97 11.02 -33.57 12.56
C ARG A 97 11.83 -32.28 12.55
N MET A 98 11.47 -31.33 13.40
CA MET A 98 12.20 -30.07 13.52
C MET A 98 13.67 -30.31 13.90
N SER A 99 13.95 -31.32 14.73
CA SER A 99 15.33 -31.72 15.07
C SER A 99 16.13 -32.23 13.87
N ALA A 100 15.48 -32.85 12.88
CA ALA A 100 16.12 -33.26 11.64
C ALA A 100 16.42 -32.05 10.74
N ILE A 101 15.52 -31.06 10.70
CA ILE A 101 15.75 -29.77 10.03
C ILE A 101 16.93 -29.06 10.69
N ASP A 102 16.93 -28.93 12.02
CA ASP A 102 18.04 -28.31 12.76
C ASP A 102 19.36 -29.02 12.50
N ALA A 103 19.38 -30.36 12.50
CA ALA A 103 20.57 -31.13 12.18
C ALA A 103 21.02 -30.94 10.71
N ALA A 104 20.08 -30.81 9.77
CA ALA A 104 20.40 -30.51 8.38
C ALA A 104 20.97 -29.09 8.23
N VAL A 105 20.36 -28.10 8.87
CA VAL A 105 20.85 -26.71 8.91
C VAL A 105 22.22 -26.63 9.56
N GLN A 106 22.45 -27.33 10.67
CA GLN A 106 23.75 -27.39 11.33
C GLN A 106 24.81 -28.09 10.47
N ARG A 107 24.46 -29.19 9.79
CA ARG A 107 25.37 -29.85 8.84
C ARG A 107 25.69 -28.96 7.66
N ALA A 108 24.71 -28.28 7.08
CA ALA A 108 24.90 -27.32 6.01
C ALA A 108 25.78 -26.14 6.47
N ALA A 109 25.52 -25.59 7.66
CA ALA A 109 26.35 -24.55 8.25
C ALA A 109 27.80 -25.03 8.52
N TRP A 110 27.97 -26.27 8.99
CA TRP A 110 29.28 -26.88 9.21
C TRP A 110 30.03 -27.11 7.89
N GLN A 111 29.35 -27.62 6.86
CA GLN A 111 29.89 -27.76 5.51
C GLN A 111 30.28 -26.38 4.95
N LEU A 112 29.40 -25.39 5.04
CA LEU A 112 29.70 -24.01 4.63
C LEU A 112 30.88 -23.40 5.41
N ARG A 113 31.11 -23.81 6.66
CA ARG A 113 32.29 -23.39 7.44
C ARG A 113 33.57 -24.07 6.97
N ASN A 114 33.50 -25.34 6.58
CA ASN A 114 34.67 -26.15 6.23
C ASN A 114 35.07 -26.10 4.75
N VAL A 115 34.13 -25.81 3.85
CA VAL A 115 34.40 -25.53 2.43
C VAL A 115 35.21 -24.23 2.28
N SER A 116 35.52 -23.49 3.37
CA SER A 116 36.32 -22.24 3.35
C SER A 116 37.82 -22.51 3.17
N ARG A 117 38.19 -23.77 2.88
CA ARG A 117 39.56 -24.19 2.55
C ARG A 117 39.70 -24.85 1.18
N THR A 118 38.60 -25.12 0.48
CA THR A 118 38.65 -25.55 -0.92
C THR A 118 38.64 -24.32 -1.82
N PRO A 119 39.51 -24.24 -2.85
CA PRO A 119 39.51 -23.14 -3.81
C PRO A 119 38.10 -22.98 -4.37
N LEU A 120 37.60 -21.74 -4.39
CA LEU A 120 36.23 -21.44 -4.82
C LEU A 120 35.97 -22.07 -6.19
N THR A 121 35.05 -23.02 -6.25
CA THR A 121 34.43 -23.41 -7.50
C THR A 121 33.76 -22.15 -8.06
N SER A 122 34.22 -21.72 -9.23
CA SER A 122 33.65 -20.58 -9.94
C SER A 122 32.16 -20.83 -10.14
N ASP A 123 31.37 -19.76 -10.02
CA ASP A 123 29.97 -19.80 -10.43
C ASP A 123 29.91 -20.24 -11.91
N VAL A 124 29.01 -21.17 -12.21
CA VAL A 124 28.86 -21.76 -13.54
C VAL A 124 28.19 -20.77 -14.49
N SER A 125 27.31 -19.91 -13.96
CA SER A 125 26.62 -18.86 -14.71
C SER A 125 27.14 -17.47 -14.34
N SER A 126 27.27 -16.61 -15.35
CA SER A 126 27.59 -15.18 -15.16
C SER A 126 26.47 -14.43 -14.43
N GLY A 127 25.24 -14.95 -14.40
CA GLY A 127 24.09 -14.37 -13.69
C GLY A 127 24.07 -14.63 -12.18
N CYS A 128 24.98 -15.47 -11.66
CA CYS A 128 24.93 -15.94 -10.28
C CYS A 128 25.05 -14.84 -9.22
N ALA A 129 25.86 -13.81 -9.48
CA ALA A 129 25.98 -12.68 -8.55
C ALA A 129 24.66 -11.90 -8.45
N LEU A 130 24.01 -11.67 -9.59
CA LEU A 130 22.74 -10.94 -9.66
C LEU A 130 21.63 -11.72 -8.96
N TRP A 131 21.50 -13.02 -9.25
CA TRP A 131 20.52 -13.88 -8.61
C TRP A 131 20.76 -14.01 -7.10
N ALA A 132 22.01 -14.08 -6.66
CA ALA A 132 22.33 -14.10 -5.24
C ALA A 132 21.95 -12.79 -4.53
N VAL A 133 22.17 -11.64 -5.16
CA VAL A 133 21.72 -10.33 -4.66
C VAL A 133 20.19 -10.24 -4.62
N ALA A 134 19.50 -10.80 -5.62
CA ALA A 134 18.04 -10.88 -5.67
C ALA A 134 17.44 -11.88 -4.65
N GLY A 135 18.25 -12.54 -3.83
CA GLY A 135 17.78 -13.47 -2.81
C GLY A 135 17.46 -14.88 -3.33
N ALA A 136 17.84 -15.21 -4.56
CA ALA A 136 17.60 -16.54 -5.14
C ALA A 136 18.26 -17.67 -4.33
N CYS A 137 19.32 -17.37 -3.58
CA CYS A 137 19.94 -18.34 -2.67
C CYS A 137 18.97 -18.90 -1.63
N PHE A 138 17.93 -18.14 -1.29
CA PHE A 138 16.89 -18.54 -0.34
C PHE A 138 15.63 -19.04 -1.05
N ARG A 139 15.24 -18.41 -2.16
CA ARG A 139 14.06 -18.78 -2.94
C ARG A 139 14.25 -20.10 -3.68
N GLN A 140 15.46 -20.39 -4.16
CA GLN A 140 15.81 -21.55 -4.98
C GLN A 140 17.17 -22.15 -4.54
N PRO A 141 17.27 -22.64 -3.29
CA PRO A 141 18.54 -23.01 -2.69
C PRO A 141 19.25 -24.14 -3.44
N LEU A 142 18.50 -25.09 -4.01
CA LEU A 142 19.07 -26.21 -4.77
C LEU A 142 19.71 -25.73 -6.07
N PHE A 143 18.99 -24.97 -6.90
CA PHE A 143 19.52 -24.43 -8.16
C PHE A 143 20.76 -23.57 -7.92
N MET A 144 20.65 -22.64 -6.97
CA MET A 144 21.75 -21.75 -6.65
C MET A 144 22.94 -22.46 -6.01
N SER A 145 22.73 -23.54 -5.26
CA SER A 145 23.83 -24.34 -4.72
C SER A 145 24.62 -25.07 -5.82
N MET A 146 23.94 -25.46 -6.91
CA MET A 146 24.55 -26.17 -8.04
C MET A 146 25.23 -25.22 -9.04
N GLN A 147 24.59 -24.10 -9.36
CA GLN A 147 25.05 -23.19 -10.42
C GLN A 147 25.85 -22.01 -9.88
N CYS A 148 25.57 -21.58 -8.65
CA CYS A 148 25.96 -20.27 -8.11
C CYS A 148 26.57 -20.37 -6.69
N THR A 149 27.36 -21.43 -6.47
CA THR A 149 27.89 -21.79 -5.16
C THR A 149 28.76 -20.68 -4.55
N SER A 150 29.54 -19.97 -5.36
CA SER A 150 30.41 -18.89 -4.89
C SER A 150 29.59 -17.66 -4.49
N SER A 151 28.68 -17.23 -5.36
CA SER A 151 27.83 -16.06 -5.11
C SER A 151 26.96 -16.21 -3.86
N CYS A 152 26.33 -17.37 -3.67
CA CYS A 152 25.49 -17.60 -2.48
C CYS A 152 26.26 -17.71 -1.18
N ARG A 153 27.53 -18.09 -1.25
CA ARG A 153 28.36 -18.27 -0.07
C ARG A 153 28.86 -16.96 0.50
N VAL A 154 29.16 -15.99 -0.37
CA VAL A 154 29.56 -14.64 0.02
C VAL A 154 28.36 -13.85 0.56
N LEU A 155 27.20 -13.94 -0.10
CA LEU A 155 26.05 -13.11 0.22
C LEU A 155 25.09 -13.79 1.23
N GLY A 156 24.81 -15.08 1.09
CA GLY A 156 23.82 -15.80 1.91
C GLY A 156 24.15 -15.88 3.41
N VAL A 157 25.44 -16.01 3.77
CA VAL A 157 25.87 -16.08 5.19
C VAL A 157 25.65 -14.75 5.91
N ARG A 158 25.81 -13.61 5.22
CA ARG A 158 25.57 -12.28 5.80
C ARG A 158 24.08 -12.05 6.08
N TYR A 159 23.21 -12.50 5.19
CA TYR A 159 21.76 -12.44 5.40
C TYR A 159 21.29 -13.37 6.53
N PHE A 160 21.84 -14.59 6.62
CA PHE A 160 21.52 -15.53 7.70
C PHE A 160 21.91 -15.00 9.09
N LEU A 161 23.08 -14.37 9.22
CA LEU A 161 23.51 -13.76 10.48
C LEU A 161 22.66 -12.54 10.85
N ALA A 162 22.24 -11.73 9.88
CA ALA A 162 21.34 -10.59 10.10
C ALA A 162 19.94 -11.02 10.55
N ALA A 163 19.45 -12.18 10.09
CA ALA A 163 18.16 -12.74 10.51
C ALA A 163 18.20 -13.28 11.95
N ARG A 164 19.34 -13.82 12.41
CA ARG A 164 19.49 -14.48 13.71
C ARG A 164 19.66 -13.52 14.90
N THR A 165 20.09 -12.28 14.67
CA THR A 165 20.30 -11.27 15.73
C THR A 165 19.05 -10.43 16.04
N ARG A 166 17.87 -10.80 15.53
CA ARG A 166 16.61 -10.14 15.85
C ARG A 166 16.07 -10.67 17.18
N GLU A 167 16.25 -9.92 18.27
CA GLU A 167 15.45 -10.10 19.48
C GLU A 167 14.00 -9.65 19.21
N PRO A 168 12.98 -10.34 19.75
CA PRO A 168 11.59 -9.90 19.63
C PRO A 168 11.40 -8.54 20.35
N PRO A 169 10.72 -7.57 19.73
CA PRO A 169 10.55 -6.25 20.31
C PRO A 169 9.70 -6.29 21.58
N SER A 170 10.21 -5.72 22.67
CA SER A 170 9.36 -5.30 23.79
C SER A 170 8.53 -4.11 23.34
N VAL A 171 7.21 -4.30 23.23
CA VAL A 171 6.24 -3.26 22.83
C VAL A 171 6.33 -2.07 23.79
N LYS A 172 6.86 -0.92 23.32
CA LYS A 172 6.72 0.37 24.01
C LYS A 172 5.63 1.19 23.34
N SER A 173 4.59 1.47 24.12
CA SER A 173 3.27 2.02 23.81
C SER A 173 3.23 3.47 23.29
N MET A 174 4.39 4.13 23.11
CA MET A 174 4.45 5.57 22.88
C MET A 174 4.26 5.97 21.40
N ALA A 175 4.62 5.09 20.45
CA ALA A 175 4.43 5.32 19.02
C ALA A 175 2.94 5.18 18.59
N GLN A 176 2.21 4.24 19.20
CA GLN A 176 0.78 4.03 18.93
C GLN A 176 -0.08 5.20 19.43
N LEU A 177 0.31 5.84 20.53
CA LEU A 177 -0.41 7.00 21.08
C LEU A 177 -0.23 8.26 20.21
N LEU A 178 0.96 8.45 19.62
CA LEU A 178 1.25 9.57 18.73
C LEU A 178 0.59 9.42 17.35
N LEU A 179 0.55 8.20 16.81
CA LEU A 179 -0.15 7.90 15.57
C LEU A 179 -1.67 8.11 15.74
N GLY A 180 -2.29 7.46 16.74
CA GLY A 180 -3.74 7.53 17.00
C GLY A 180 -4.26 8.92 17.40
N GLY A 181 -3.52 9.64 18.24
CA GLY A 181 -3.97 10.93 18.79
C GLY A 181 -3.86 12.09 17.80
N GLY A 182 -2.86 12.09 16.92
CA GLY A 182 -2.61 13.20 15.99
C GLY A 182 -3.71 13.35 14.91
N SER A 183 -4.12 12.24 14.31
CA SER A 183 -5.05 12.25 13.18
C SER A 183 -6.49 12.62 13.57
N LEU A 184 -6.96 12.13 14.72
CA LEU A 184 -8.28 12.45 15.27
C LEU A 184 -8.37 13.92 15.71
N LEU A 185 -7.34 14.44 16.37
CA LEU A 185 -7.33 15.83 16.83
C LEU A 185 -7.32 16.82 15.65
N VAL A 186 -6.54 16.54 14.60
CA VAL A 186 -6.48 17.37 13.39
C VAL A 186 -7.80 17.34 12.62
N GLY A 187 -8.42 16.16 12.44
CA GLY A 187 -9.72 16.04 11.78
C GLY A 187 -10.84 16.78 12.51
N SER A 188 -10.93 16.63 13.83
CA SER A 188 -11.95 17.31 14.65
C SER A 188 -11.74 18.84 14.72
N LEU A 189 -10.49 19.31 14.77
CA LEU A 189 -10.19 20.74 14.75
C LEU A 189 -10.52 21.39 13.40
N LEU A 190 -10.25 20.70 12.28
CA LEU A 190 -10.53 21.23 10.95
C LEU A 190 -12.04 21.28 10.64
N LEU A 191 -12.80 20.25 11.02
CA LEU A 191 -14.26 20.22 10.83
C LEU A 191 -15.00 21.17 11.78
N GLY A 192 -14.54 21.28 13.03
CA GLY A 192 -15.10 22.23 14.01
C GLY A 192 -14.87 23.69 13.61
N ALA A 193 -13.68 24.03 13.10
CA ALA A 193 -13.38 25.38 12.62
C ALA A 193 -14.19 25.75 11.37
N ALA A 194 -14.39 24.81 10.44
CA ALA A 194 -15.20 25.04 9.25
C ALA A 194 -16.70 25.25 9.57
N GLY A 195 -17.28 24.47 10.47
CA GLY A 195 -18.69 24.60 10.83
C GLY A 195 -19.05 25.95 11.46
N VAL A 196 -18.15 26.52 12.27
CA VAL A 196 -18.40 27.78 13.01
C VAL A 196 -18.17 29.03 12.13
N ALA A 197 -17.31 28.96 11.12
CA ALA A 197 -16.96 30.11 10.27
C ALA A 197 -18.03 30.49 9.22
N ARG A 198 -19.07 29.65 9.00
CA ARG A 198 -19.95 29.78 7.80
C ARG A 198 -20.85 30.98 7.82
N HIS A 199 -21.12 31.51 9.02
CA HIS A 199 -22.02 32.65 9.17
C HIS A 199 -21.33 34.02 9.18
N ARG A 200 -19.99 34.11 9.09
CA ARG A 200 -19.28 35.41 9.20
C ARG A 200 -18.10 35.64 8.27
N ALA A 201 -17.53 34.59 7.67
CA ALA A 201 -16.36 34.74 6.83
C ALA A 201 -16.74 35.19 5.41
N SER A 202 -15.94 36.10 4.84
CA SER A 202 -16.04 36.49 3.43
C SER A 202 -15.69 35.31 2.51
N ASP A 203 -16.18 35.30 1.27
CA ASP A 203 -15.87 34.25 0.28
C ASP A 203 -14.35 34.02 0.11
N ARG A 204 -13.56 35.08 0.30
CA ARG A 204 -12.09 35.02 0.27
C ARG A 204 -11.51 34.21 1.43
N GLU A 205 -11.99 34.43 2.65
CA GLU A 205 -11.55 33.69 3.84
C GLU A 205 -12.00 32.22 3.76
N TRP A 206 -13.18 31.98 3.20
CA TRP A 206 -13.70 30.64 2.92
C TRP A 206 -12.81 29.87 1.94
N ASN A 207 -12.44 30.52 0.83
CA ASN A 207 -11.53 29.92 -0.14
C ASN A 207 -10.14 29.65 0.46
N GLU A 208 -9.63 30.57 1.29
CA GLU A 208 -8.35 30.37 1.97
C GLU A 208 -8.39 29.19 2.97
N MET A 209 -9.46 29.09 3.76
CA MET A 209 -9.64 27.98 4.71
C MET A 209 -9.85 26.64 3.98
N GLY A 210 -10.69 26.62 2.94
CA GLY A 210 -10.89 25.46 2.09
C GLY A 210 -9.59 24.96 1.47
N MET A 211 -8.75 25.88 0.98
CA MET A 211 -7.41 25.54 0.46
C MET A 211 -6.50 24.95 1.53
N LYS A 212 -6.50 25.51 2.75
CA LYS A 212 -5.70 24.97 3.86
C LYS A 212 -6.15 23.56 4.22
N VAL A 213 -7.45 23.30 4.26
CA VAL A 213 -8.01 21.96 4.51
C VAL A 213 -7.65 21.00 3.39
N ALA A 214 -7.93 21.35 2.12
CA ALA A 214 -7.63 20.52 0.96
C ALA A 214 -6.14 20.16 0.89
N THR A 215 -5.26 21.16 1.10
CA THR A 215 -3.81 20.95 1.15
C THR A 215 -3.44 20.06 2.33
N ALA A 216 -3.96 20.33 3.54
CA ALA A 216 -3.66 19.51 4.72
C ALA A 216 -4.04 18.04 4.53
N LEU A 217 -5.19 17.76 3.91
CA LEU A 217 -5.62 16.40 3.57
C LEU A 217 -4.67 15.74 2.56
N LEU A 218 -4.23 16.49 1.54
CA LEU A 218 -3.19 16.04 0.60
C LEU A 218 -1.88 15.67 1.32
N MET A 219 -1.53 16.41 2.37
CA MET A 219 -0.27 16.25 3.12
C MET A 219 -0.28 15.06 4.09
N GLN A 220 -1.45 14.57 4.54
CA GLN A 220 -1.47 13.48 5.53
C GLN A 220 -0.87 12.17 4.99
N GLN A 221 -0.99 11.90 3.68
CA GLN A 221 -0.28 10.80 2.99
C GLN A 221 1.21 10.81 3.29
N GLN A 222 1.82 11.99 3.20
CA GLN A 222 3.26 12.11 3.37
C GLN A 222 3.68 11.91 4.82
N VAL A 223 2.87 12.35 5.78
CA VAL A 223 3.12 12.09 7.21
C VAL A 223 3.04 10.59 7.50
N VAL A 224 2.07 9.90 6.89
CA VAL A 224 1.93 8.46 6.99
C VAL A 224 3.14 7.73 6.40
N ASP A 225 3.52 8.05 5.16
CA ASP A 225 4.65 7.41 4.47
C ASP A 225 5.96 7.66 5.22
N ALA A 226 6.11 8.86 5.76
CA ALA A 226 7.22 9.25 6.61
C ALA A 226 7.27 8.48 7.93
N LEU A 227 6.15 8.39 8.64
CA LEU A 227 6.07 7.65 9.89
C LEU A 227 6.29 6.16 9.62
N ARG A 228 5.86 5.64 8.48
CA ARG A 228 6.14 4.27 8.06
C ARG A 228 7.63 4.04 7.89
N ALA A 229 8.30 4.92 7.13
CA ALA A 229 9.76 4.89 6.97
C ALA A 229 10.49 5.02 8.32
N LEU A 230 9.93 5.70 9.32
CA LEU A 230 10.55 5.83 10.64
C LEU A 230 10.26 4.64 11.58
N VAL A 231 9.07 4.04 11.51
CA VAL A 231 8.58 3.02 12.47
C VAL A 231 8.89 1.60 11.99
N PHE A 232 8.60 1.27 10.73
CA PHE A 232 8.71 -0.11 10.23
C PHE A 232 10.09 -0.46 9.66
N HIS A 233 10.98 0.52 9.51
CA HIS A 233 12.36 0.28 9.05
C HIS A 233 13.21 -0.59 10.00
N ARG A 234 12.75 -0.86 11.23
CA ARG A 234 13.44 -1.78 12.13
C ARG A 234 13.10 -3.26 11.88
N GLU A 235 12.04 -3.56 11.12
CA GLU A 235 11.47 -4.91 11.05
C GLU A 235 11.37 -5.51 9.63
N GLU A 236 11.26 -4.70 8.57
CA GLU A 236 11.09 -5.24 7.22
C GLU A 236 12.39 -5.88 6.68
N GLY A 237 12.39 -7.22 6.60
CA GLY A 237 13.20 -7.94 5.63
C GLY A 237 12.61 -7.74 4.24
N PHE A 238 13.48 -7.64 3.25
CA PHE A 238 13.19 -7.44 1.83
C PHE A 238 12.08 -8.37 1.31
N HIS A 239 10.91 -7.82 0.98
CA HIS A 239 9.92 -8.44 0.11
C HIS A 239 9.85 -7.61 -1.17
N ILE A 240 10.57 -8.07 -2.20
CA ILE A 240 10.26 -7.73 -3.59
C ILE A 240 9.25 -8.77 -4.03
N ASP A 241 7.98 -8.42 -3.89
CA ASP A 241 6.90 -8.98 -4.71
C ASP A 241 6.71 -7.97 -5.85
N ASP A 242 6.80 -8.44 -7.09
CA ASP A 242 6.45 -7.76 -8.36
C ASP A 242 7.48 -6.84 -9.06
N ALA A 243 8.76 -7.26 -9.18
CA ALA A 243 9.63 -6.72 -10.24
C ALA A 243 10.73 -7.70 -10.68
N ASP A 244 10.43 -8.53 -11.68
CA ASP A 244 11.45 -9.22 -12.49
C ASP A 244 11.74 -8.42 -13.78
N GLY A 245 13.02 -8.23 -14.08
CA GLY A 245 13.51 -8.14 -15.46
C GLY A 245 14.11 -6.82 -15.96
N MET A 246 15.45 -6.80 -16.01
CA MET A 246 16.37 -6.02 -16.86
C MET A 246 16.74 -4.57 -16.49
N VAL A 247 18.04 -4.36 -16.24
CA VAL A 247 18.75 -3.08 -16.25
C VAL A 247 19.75 -3.10 -17.42
N PHE A 248 19.71 -2.06 -18.26
CA PHE A 248 20.78 -1.78 -19.23
C PHE A 248 21.95 -1.11 -18.52
N ASN A 249 23.16 -1.63 -18.75
CA ASN A 249 24.40 -1.04 -18.27
C ASN A 249 24.82 0.06 -19.25
N LEU A 250 24.70 1.32 -18.85
CA LEU A 250 25.12 2.50 -19.63
C LEU A 250 25.96 3.37 -18.70
N GLN A 251 27.19 2.93 -18.41
CA GLN A 251 28.07 3.63 -17.49
C GLN A 251 29.54 3.56 -17.91
N ASP A 252 29.84 3.96 -19.15
CA ASP A 252 31.24 4.13 -19.59
C ASP A 252 31.58 5.43 -20.35
N ASP A 253 30.68 6.38 -20.60
CA ASP A 253 31.03 7.58 -21.43
C ASP A 253 30.57 8.95 -20.89
N LEU A 254 30.64 9.19 -19.58
CA LEU A 254 30.38 10.53 -19.01
C LEU A 254 31.50 10.97 -18.05
N HIS A 255 32.70 11.12 -18.60
CA HIS A 255 33.79 11.91 -18.03
C HIS A 255 34.21 13.01 -19.01
N SER A 256 33.41 14.08 -19.11
CA SER A 256 33.94 15.42 -19.43
C SER A 256 32.87 16.51 -19.24
N ASN A 257 33.24 17.52 -18.45
CA ASN A 257 32.69 18.88 -18.40
C ASN A 257 31.25 19.08 -17.92
N THR A 258 31.09 19.16 -16.59
CA THR A 258 30.02 19.96 -15.97
C THR A 258 30.61 21.25 -15.39
N THR A 259 30.28 22.37 -16.04
CA THR A 259 30.49 23.72 -15.53
C THR A 259 29.62 23.97 -14.30
N ALA A 260 30.19 24.57 -13.26
CA ALA A 260 29.48 24.93 -12.04
C ALA A 260 28.26 25.85 -12.33
N PRO A 261 27.14 25.65 -11.63
CA PRO A 261 25.98 26.53 -11.77
C PRO A 261 26.23 27.91 -11.13
N PRO A 262 25.53 28.97 -11.60
CA PRO A 262 25.68 30.32 -11.05
C PRO A 262 25.22 30.39 -9.58
N SER A 263 25.96 31.17 -8.79
CA SER A 263 25.87 31.29 -7.33
C SER A 263 24.55 31.84 -6.77
N ASP A 264 23.64 32.30 -7.62
CA ASP A 264 22.49 33.12 -7.17
C ASP A 264 21.14 32.36 -7.19
N ALA A 265 21.17 31.04 -7.46
CA ALA A 265 19.97 30.21 -7.56
C ALA A 265 19.59 29.43 -6.27
N SER A 266 20.36 29.56 -5.18
CA SER A 266 20.22 28.75 -3.96
C SER A 266 18.97 29.05 -3.11
N ASP A 267 18.31 30.19 -3.33
CA ASP A 267 17.22 30.66 -2.46
C ASP A 267 15.83 30.36 -3.02
N SER A 268 15.75 29.69 -4.17
CA SER A 268 14.49 29.36 -4.81
C SER A 268 13.87 28.07 -4.23
N PRO A 269 12.64 28.11 -3.68
CA PRO A 269 11.93 26.90 -3.21
C PRO A 269 11.71 25.85 -4.32
N VAL A 270 11.85 26.25 -5.59
CA VAL A 270 11.80 25.37 -6.75
C VAL A 270 13.02 24.43 -6.78
N TRP A 271 14.20 24.90 -6.38
CA TRP A 271 15.42 24.08 -6.35
C TRP A 271 15.29 22.93 -5.35
N ALA A 272 14.77 23.20 -4.15
CA ALA A 272 14.52 22.17 -3.13
C ALA A 272 13.52 21.09 -3.62
N ALA A 273 12.50 21.49 -4.38
CA ALA A 273 11.54 20.56 -4.99
C ALA A 273 12.18 19.68 -6.07
N TRP A 274 13.04 20.24 -6.92
CA TRP A 274 13.78 19.49 -7.94
C TRP A 274 14.80 18.52 -7.33
N VAL A 275 15.51 18.94 -6.27
CA VAL A 275 16.43 18.06 -5.53
C VAL A 275 15.67 16.92 -4.85
N ALA A 276 14.52 17.20 -4.22
CA ALA A 276 13.67 16.17 -3.64
C ALA A 276 13.13 15.19 -4.71
N ALA A 277 12.68 15.70 -5.87
CA ALA A 277 12.20 14.87 -6.97
C ALA A 277 13.32 14.01 -7.60
N GLY A 278 14.50 14.59 -7.86
CA GLY A 278 15.64 13.88 -8.42
C GLY A 278 16.18 12.80 -7.48
N LEU A 279 16.28 13.07 -6.19
CA LEU A 279 16.74 12.08 -5.22
C LEU A 279 15.71 10.97 -4.96
N ASN A 280 14.41 11.30 -5.04
CA ASN A 280 13.37 10.28 -4.97
C ASN A 280 13.31 9.41 -6.23
N LEU A 281 13.59 9.96 -7.43
CA LEU A 281 13.70 9.17 -8.66
C LEU A 281 14.79 8.10 -8.52
N VAL A 282 15.92 8.47 -7.91
CA VAL A 282 17.00 7.54 -7.54
C VAL A 282 16.53 6.49 -6.53
N SER A 283 15.59 6.83 -5.63
CA SER A 283 14.96 5.88 -4.68
C SER A 283 14.10 4.83 -5.37
N THR A 284 13.33 5.23 -6.37
CA THR A 284 12.52 4.30 -7.17
C THR A 284 13.35 3.39 -8.08
N LEU A 285 14.59 3.76 -8.39
CA LEU A 285 15.50 2.97 -9.23
C LEU A 285 16.35 1.94 -8.45
N GLY A 286 16.04 1.68 -7.17
CA GLY A 286 16.40 0.42 -6.50
C GLY A 286 17.64 0.40 -5.62
N HIS A 287 18.35 1.52 -5.39
CA HIS A 287 19.59 1.52 -4.59
C HIS A 287 19.72 2.69 -3.60
N VAL A 288 18.63 3.11 -2.97
CA VAL A 288 18.73 4.15 -1.93
C VAL A 288 18.98 3.53 -0.55
N PRO A 289 20.09 3.92 0.13
CA PRO A 289 20.35 3.51 1.50
C PRO A 289 19.15 3.81 2.42
N THR A 290 18.86 2.89 3.33
CA THR A 290 17.73 2.98 4.28
C THR A 290 17.65 4.28 5.08
N TRP A 291 18.79 4.92 5.37
CA TRP A 291 18.83 6.21 6.06
C TRP A 291 18.28 7.36 5.21
N MET A 292 18.37 7.30 3.89
CA MET A 292 17.78 8.32 3.00
C MET A 292 16.25 8.22 2.99
N GLY A 293 15.67 7.01 3.02
CA GLY A 293 14.21 6.83 3.17
C GLY A 293 13.66 7.48 4.44
N ALA A 294 14.35 7.30 5.57
CA ALA A 294 14.00 7.97 6.83
C ALA A 294 14.15 9.50 6.75
N ILE A 295 15.16 10.02 6.03
CA ILE A 295 15.31 11.45 5.79
C ILE A 295 14.17 11.99 4.91
N PHE A 296 13.78 11.27 3.85
CA PHE A 296 12.63 11.67 3.03
C PHE A 296 11.36 11.72 3.84
N GLY A 297 11.14 10.71 4.70
CA GLY A 297 10.05 10.73 5.65
C GLY A 297 10.11 11.96 6.57
N ALA A 298 11.26 12.24 7.17
CA ALA A 298 11.42 13.41 8.03
C ALA A 298 11.14 14.74 7.28
N VAL A 299 11.60 14.88 6.03
CA VAL A 299 11.35 16.04 5.17
C VAL A 299 9.87 16.16 4.82
N GLN A 300 9.21 15.05 4.48
CA GLN A 300 7.78 14.95 4.21
C GLN A 300 6.94 15.37 5.43
N CYS A 301 7.27 14.86 6.62
CA CYS A 301 6.67 15.27 7.88
C CYS A 301 6.87 16.77 8.16
N ALA A 302 8.09 17.29 7.99
CA ALA A 302 8.38 18.70 8.19
C ALA A 302 7.59 19.58 7.22
N ALA A 303 7.53 19.19 5.94
CA ALA A 303 6.76 19.85 4.90
C ALA A 303 5.26 19.88 5.23
N ALA A 304 4.69 18.76 5.67
CA ALA A 304 3.29 18.68 6.09
C ALA A 304 2.99 19.57 7.31
N VAL A 305 3.88 19.58 8.32
CA VAL A 305 3.75 20.46 9.50
C VAL A 305 3.84 21.94 9.11
N CYS A 306 4.71 22.30 8.18
CA CYS A 306 4.78 23.66 7.62
C CYS A 306 3.46 24.02 6.91
N ALA A 307 2.93 23.12 6.08
CA ALA A 307 1.65 23.29 5.38
C ALA A 307 0.49 23.55 6.36
N LEU A 308 0.39 22.75 7.42
CA LEU A 308 -0.63 22.87 8.46
C LEU A 308 -0.56 24.22 9.19
N ARG A 309 0.64 24.82 9.28
CA ARG A 309 0.84 26.17 9.85
C ARG A 309 0.59 27.29 8.84
N GLY A 310 0.15 26.96 7.62
CA GLY A 310 -0.06 27.93 6.54
C GLY A 310 1.21 28.58 6.03
N ARG A 311 2.40 28.06 6.40
CA ARG A 311 3.70 28.58 5.97
C ARG A 311 4.27 27.62 4.92
N CYS A 312 4.76 28.18 3.80
CA CYS A 312 5.38 27.40 2.73
C CYS A 312 4.46 26.40 2.03
N LEU A 313 3.18 26.75 1.82
CA LEU A 313 2.19 25.94 1.08
C LEU A 313 2.69 25.43 -0.28
N GLN A 314 3.55 26.24 -0.93
CA GLN A 314 4.20 25.89 -2.20
C GLN A 314 5.25 24.79 -2.03
N LEU A 315 6.11 24.88 -1.02
CA LEU A 315 7.15 23.89 -0.75
C LEU A 315 6.52 22.55 -0.33
N SER A 316 5.52 22.63 0.55
CA SER A 316 4.82 21.43 1.03
C SER A 316 4.07 20.75 -0.11
N GLY A 317 3.36 21.53 -0.91
CA GLY A 317 2.71 21.04 -2.12
C GLY A 317 3.68 20.43 -3.12
N ALA A 318 4.87 21.00 -3.31
CA ALA A 318 5.90 20.43 -4.17
C ALA A 318 6.46 19.09 -3.66
N VAL A 319 6.58 18.92 -2.34
CA VAL A 319 7.00 17.64 -1.74
C VAL A 319 5.91 16.56 -1.97
N VAL A 320 4.64 16.87 -1.70
CA VAL A 320 3.53 15.93 -2.00
C VAL A 320 3.46 15.62 -3.49
N LEU A 321 3.59 16.66 -4.33
CA LEU A 321 3.61 16.54 -5.78
C LEU A 321 4.67 15.53 -6.23
N SER A 322 5.89 15.66 -5.71
CA SER A 322 6.98 14.75 -6.06
C SER A 322 6.62 13.31 -5.70
N SER A 323 6.21 13.05 -4.45
CA SER A 323 5.88 11.71 -3.98
C SER A 323 4.69 11.09 -4.71
N ALA A 324 3.62 11.85 -4.96
CA ALA A 324 2.48 11.38 -5.74
C ALA A 324 2.87 11.05 -7.18
N LEU A 325 3.70 11.89 -7.82
CA LEU A 325 4.21 11.63 -9.17
C LEU A 325 5.09 10.38 -9.22
N LEU A 326 5.92 10.14 -8.20
CA LEU A 326 6.75 8.93 -8.14
C LEU A 326 5.91 7.68 -7.91
N GLY A 327 4.92 7.75 -7.04
CA GLY A 327 3.97 6.65 -6.83
C GLY A 327 3.22 6.32 -8.11
N ALA A 328 2.69 7.33 -8.81
CA ALA A 328 2.02 7.15 -10.10
C ALA A 328 2.97 6.65 -11.19
N ALA A 329 4.20 7.19 -11.27
CA ALA A 329 5.20 6.78 -12.25
C ALA A 329 5.68 5.34 -12.01
N HIS A 330 5.87 4.94 -10.75
CA HIS A 330 6.21 3.58 -10.39
C HIS A 330 5.09 2.62 -10.81
N VAL A 331 3.83 2.93 -10.49
CA VAL A 331 2.69 2.12 -10.93
C VAL A 331 2.58 2.06 -12.46
N ALA A 332 2.74 3.19 -13.15
CA ALA A 332 2.69 3.23 -14.62
C ALA A 332 3.84 2.43 -15.25
N LEU A 333 5.03 2.49 -14.67
CA LEU A 333 6.19 1.70 -15.11
C LEU A 333 5.95 0.21 -14.86
N SER A 334 5.44 -0.19 -13.69
CA SER A 334 5.10 -1.59 -13.41
C SER A 334 4.02 -2.11 -14.37
N ALA A 335 2.99 -1.30 -14.65
CA ALA A 335 1.96 -1.63 -15.63
C ALA A 335 2.55 -1.79 -17.05
N PHE A 336 3.43 -0.87 -17.45
CA PHE A 336 4.14 -0.96 -18.72
C PHE A 336 5.02 -2.22 -18.80
N MET A 337 5.76 -2.53 -17.74
CA MET A 337 6.60 -3.72 -17.69
C MET A 337 5.78 -5.00 -17.78
N MET A 338 4.66 -5.11 -17.05
CA MET A 338 3.73 -6.25 -17.18
C MET A 338 3.18 -6.39 -18.60
N HIS A 339 2.85 -5.28 -19.25
CA HIS A 339 2.38 -5.30 -20.63
C HIS A 339 3.47 -5.80 -21.60
N VAL A 340 4.71 -5.32 -21.45
CA VAL A 340 5.84 -5.71 -22.29
C VAL A 340 6.24 -7.17 -22.07
N THR A 341 6.12 -7.70 -20.85
CA THR A 341 6.44 -9.10 -20.55
C THR A 341 5.31 -10.07 -20.87
N GLY A 342 4.13 -9.58 -21.27
CA GLY A 342 2.94 -10.40 -21.52
C GLY A 342 2.31 -10.98 -20.24
N ALA A 343 2.71 -10.50 -19.07
CA ALA A 343 2.07 -10.85 -17.82
C ALA A 343 0.66 -10.21 -17.77
N GLY A 344 -0.33 -10.97 -17.27
CA GLY A 344 -1.67 -10.43 -17.04
C GLY A 344 -1.60 -9.23 -16.10
N MET A 345 -2.13 -8.07 -16.53
CA MET A 345 -2.11 -6.87 -15.72
C MET A 345 -3.25 -6.90 -14.69
N TYR A 346 -2.90 -7.11 -13.43
CA TYR A 346 -3.81 -6.87 -12.31
C TYR A 346 -3.52 -5.49 -11.72
N ILE A 347 -4.43 -4.53 -11.96
CA ILE A 347 -4.35 -3.22 -11.31
C ILE A 347 -5.10 -3.32 -9.99
N SER A 348 -4.35 -3.35 -8.88
CA SER A 348 -4.97 -3.29 -7.56
C SER A 348 -5.70 -1.96 -7.33
N GLU A 349 -6.72 -1.96 -6.46
CA GLU A 349 -7.44 -0.76 -6.04
C GLU A 349 -6.48 0.37 -5.64
N LEU A 350 -5.48 0.05 -4.84
CA LEU A 350 -4.51 1.00 -4.32
C LEU A 350 -3.64 1.60 -5.41
N MET A 351 -3.23 0.79 -6.40
CA MET A 351 -2.45 1.26 -7.55
C MET A 351 -3.26 2.25 -8.39
N ALA A 352 -4.51 1.93 -8.71
CA ALA A 352 -5.37 2.83 -9.47
C ALA A 352 -5.65 4.14 -8.71
N LYS A 353 -5.86 4.08 -7.39
CA LYS A 353 -5.98 5.28 -6.54
C LYS A 353 -4.69 6.12 -6.52
N ARG A 354 -3.50 5.49 -6.49
CA ARG A 354 -2.22 6.20 -6.62
C ARG A 354 -2.08 6.91 -7.97
N ILE A 355 -2.55 6.32 -9.07
CA ILE A 355 -2.56 7.01 -10.37
C ILE A 355 -3.54 8.20 -10.35
N ALA A 356 -4.69 8.08 -9.66
CA ALA A 356 -5.63 9.19 -9.51
C ALA A 356 -4.98 10.42 -8.84
N LEU A 357 -3.99 10.23 -7.97
CA LEU A 357 -3.24 11.34 -7.36
C LEU A 357 -2.47 12.18 -8.38
N ALA A 358 -2.07 11.62 -9.53
CA ALA A 358 -1.49 12.40 -10.63
C ALA A 358 -2.48 13.44 -11.17
N GLY A 359 -3.78 13.15 -11.12
CA GLY A 359 -4.82 14.13 -11.42
C GLY A 359 -4.91 15.24 -10.36
N GLY A 360 -4.80 14.88 -9.08
CA GLY A 360 -4.74 15.84 -7.98
C GLY A 360 -3.53 16.78 -8.06
N VAL A 361 -2.39 16.22 -8.46
CA VAL A 361 -1.16 16.94 -8.82
C VAL A 361 -1.44 17.98 -9.91
N ALA A 362 -2.09 17.59 -11.01
CA ALA A 362 -2.42 18.52 -12.09
C ALA A 362 -3.34 19.68 -11.62
N LEU A 363 -4.33 19.37 -10.77
CA LEU A 363 -5.20 20.39 -10.16
C LEU A 363 -4.44 21.34 -9.24
N TRP A 364 -3.52 20.81 -8.43
CA TRP A 364 -2.69 21.63 -7.55
C TRP A 364 -1.73 22.53 -8.33
N VAL A 365 -1.06 22.01 -9.37
CA VAL A 365 -0.19 22.81 -10.25
C VAL A 365 -0.99 23.92 -10.92
N SER A 366 -2.18 23.59 -11.45
CA SER A 366 -3.11 24.58 -12.01
C SER A 366 -3.42 25.69 -10.99
N HIS A 367 -3.69 25.31 -9.75
CA HIS A 367 -3.92 26.25 -8.66
C HIS A 367 -2.69 27.13 -8.38
N VAL A 368 -1.49 26.56 -8.27
CA VAL A 368 -0.28 27.35 -7.98
C VAL A 368 0.02 28.33 -9.11
N LEU A 369 -0.08 27.87 -10.36
CA LEU A 369 0.11 28.72 -11.54
C LEU A 369 -0.92 29.87 -11.57
N GLY A 370 -2.19 29.57 -11.33
CA GLY A 370 -3.22 30.60 -11.30
C GLY A 370 -3.04 31.62 -10.16
N CYS A 371 -2.48 31.22 -9.01
CA CYS A 371 -2.12 32.13 -7.92
C CYS A 371 -0.92 33.03 -8.27
N ALA A 372 0.06 32.48 -8.99
CA ALA A 372 1.25 33.23 -9.43
C ALA A 372 0.90 34.27 -10.50
N ILE A 373 0.01 33.92 -11.44
CA ILE A 373 -0.41 34.80 -12.54
C ILE A 373 -1.30 35.95 -12.02
N GLY A 374 -2.17 35.70 -11.03
CA GLY A 374 -3.13 36.68 -10.52
C GLY A 374 -2.56 37.82 -9.68
N LYS A 375 -1.28 37.80 -9.32
CA LYS A 375 -0.64 38.87 -8.54
C LYS A 375 0.37 39.59 -9.42
N GLN A 376 -0.01 40.75 -9.97
CA GLN A 376 0.73 42.00 -10.34
C GLN A 376 2.22 41.98 -10.76
N ALA A 377 3.02 40.95 -10.47
CA ALA A 377 4.44 40.83 -10.78
C ALA A 377 4.72 40.64 -12.29
N LEU A 378 3.77 40.12 -13.07
CA LEU A 378 3.92 40.05 -14.52
C LEU A 378 3.52 41.36 -15.23
N LEU A 379 2.77 42.25 -14.58
CA LEU A 379 2.29 43.48 -15.21
C LEU A 379 3.44 44.39 -15.71
N PRO A 380 4.55 44.59 -14.96
CA PRO A 380 5.69 45.36 -15.44
C PRO A 380 6.46 44.69 -16.58
N LEU A 381 6.53 43.35 -16.58
CA LEU A 381 7.25 42.58 -17.59
C LEU A 381 6.47 42.48 -18.92
N ILE A 382 5.15 42.33 -18.83
CA ILE A 382 4.23 42.34 -19.98
C ILE A 382 4.13 43.76 -20.57
N ALA A 383 4.11 44.80 -19.71
CA ALA A 383 4.11 46.19 -20.18
C ALA A 383 5.40 46.57 -20.94
N ALA A 384 6.52 45.89 -20.68
CA ALA A 384 7.80 46.14 -21.35
C ALA A 384 7.92 45.50 -22.74
N HIS A 385 7.07 44.53 -23.10
CA HIS A 385 7.19 43.81 -24.38
C HIS A 385 5.85 43.74 -25.15
N PRO A 386 5.65 44.58 -26.19
CA PRO A 386 4.40 44.61 -26.95
C PRO A 386 4.11 43.33 -27.74
N SER A 387 5.13 42.49 -28.00
CA SER A 387 4.99 41.15 -28.60
C SER A 387 4.36 40.11 -27.66
N MET A 388 4.33 40.35 -26.35
CA MET A 388 3.69 39.44 -25.38
C MET A 388 2.17 39.64 -25.24
N ARG A 389 1.57 40.68 -25.84
CA ARG A 389 0.11 40.84 -25.85
C ARG A 389 -0.61 39.75 -26.65
N GLN A 390 0.01 39.16 -27.66
CA GLN A 390 -0.55 37.97 -28.34
C GLN A 390 -0.47 36.69 -27.49
N MET A 391 0.29 36.70 -26.39
CA MET A 391 0.32 35.59 -25.43
C MET A 391 -0.70 35.74 -24.29
N GLU A 392 -1.50 36.82 -24.21
CA GLU A 392 -2.52 36.95 -23.15
C GLU A 392 -3.60 35.85 -23.20
N ASP A 393 -3.84 35.23 -24.37
CA ASP A 393 -4.83 34.17 -24.52
C ASP A 393 -4.29 32.74 -24.25
N MET A 394 -2.98 32.51 -24.34
CA MET A 394 -2.36 31.19 -24.11
C MET A 394 -2.33 30.68 -22.65
N PRO A 395 -2.18 31.51 -21.59
CA PRO A 395 -2.15 31.00 -20.22
C PRO A 395 -3.53 30.50 -19.75
N ALA A 396 -4.61 31.06 -20.28
CA ALA A 396 -5.97 30.61 -19.97
C ALA A 396 -6.23 29.19 -20.49
N THR A 397 -5.74 28.88 -21.70
CA THR A 397 -5.90 27.55 -22.32
C THR A 397 -5.09 26.49 -21.57
N SER A 398 -3.83 26.78 -21.23
CA SER A 398 -2.96 25.84 -20.51
C SER A 398 -3.51 25.50 -19.12
N HIS A 399 -4.01 26.51 -18.39
CA HIS A 399 -4.67 26.31 -17.10
C HIS A 399 -5.96 25.48 -17.23
N ALA A 400 -6.79 25.76 -18.25
CA ALA A 400 -8.00 25.00 -18.51
C ALA A 400 -7.72 23.54 -18.90
N LEU A 401 -6.64 23.28 -19.64
CA LEU A 401 -6.18 21.92 -19.98
C LEU A 401 -5.69 21.16 -18.74
N LEU A 402 -4.97 21.81 -17.81
CA LEU A 402 -4.56 21.19 -16.55
C LEU A 402 -5.75 20.85 -15.65
N LEU A 403 -6.75 21.74 -15.58
CA LEU A 403 -8.00 21.45 -14.86
C LEU A 403 -8.76 20.27 -15.47
N LEU A 404 -8.84 20.23 -16.82
CA LEU A 404 -9.47 19.14 -17.54
C LEU A 404 -8.74 17.81 -17.30
N ALA A 405 -7.41 17.80 -17.47
CA ALA A 405 -6.58 16.62 -17.26
C ALA A 405 -6.72 16.11 -15.81
N GLY A 406 -6.58 17.00 -14.83
CA GLY A 406 -6.72 16.63 -13.42
C GLY A 406 -8.08 16.02 -13.08
N ARG A 407 -9.15 16.62 -13.58
CA ARG A 407 -10.52 16.12 -13.38
C ARG A 407 -10.75 14.76 -14.06
N LEU A 408 -10.36 14.63 -15.34
CA LEU A 408 -10.54 13.40 -16.09
C LEU A 408 -9.73 12.24 -15.50
N THR A 409 -8.49 12.48 -15.09
CA THR A 409 -7.66 11.47 -14.44
C THR A 409 -8.31 10.99 -13.14
N ILE A 410 -8.71 11.89 -12.23
CA ILE A 410 -9.36 11.48 -10.98
C ILE A 410 -10.66 10.71 -11.28
N ALA A 411 -11.52 11.26 -12.15
CA ALA A 411 -12.81 10.64 -12.47
C ALA A 411 -12.65 9.26 -13.11
N ALA A 412 -11.74 9.10 -14.08
CA ALA A 412 -11.50 7.84 -14.76
C ALA A 412 -11.00 6.77 -13.79
N PHE A 413 -10.01 7.07 -12.95
CA PHE A 413 -9.47 6.08 -12.02
C PHE A 413 -10.43 5.75 -10.88
N VAL A 414 -11.21 6.72 -10.36
CA VAL A 414 -12.28 6.42 -9.40
C VAL A 414 -13.34 5.51 -10.04
N ALA A 415 -13.73 5.77 -11.30
CA ALA A 415 -14.69 4.93 -12.01
C ALA A 415 -14.15 3.51 -12.26
N VAL A 416 -12.88 3.37 -12.67
CA VAL A 416 -12.25 2.06 -12.89
C VAL A 416 -12.16 1.27 -11.59
N VAL A 417 -11.70 1.90 -10.51
CA VAL A 417 -11.61 1.26 -9.18
C VAL A 417 -12.98 0.78 -8.73
N CYS A 418 -13.95 1.70 -8.65
CA CYS A 418 -15.27 1.35 -8.15
C CYS A 418 -15.96 0.33 -9.08
N GLY A 419 -15.80 0.46 -10.39
CA GLY A 419 -16.36 -0.47 -11.36
C GLY A 419 -15.76 -1.88 -11.25
N SER A 420 -14.44 -1.99 -11.07
CA SER A 420 -13.75 -3.28 -10.90
C SER A 420 -14.17 -3.97 -9.59
N GLU A 421 -14.32 -3.23 -8.51
CA GLU A 421 -14.76 -3.76 -7.22
C GLU A 421 -16.25 -4.13 -7.24
N LEU A 422 -17.10 -3.29 -7.85
CA LEU A 422 -18.51 -3.62 -8.02
C LEU A 422 -18.68 -4.84 -8.91
N SER A 423 -17.92 -4.95 -10.00
CA SER A 423 -17.87 -6.15 -10.85
C SER A 423 -17.43 -7.37 -10.04
N ARG A 424 -16.36 -7.26 -9.24
CA ARG A 424 -15.92 -8.34 -8.35
C ARG A 424 -17.01 -8.76 -7.38
N THR A 425 -17.74 -7.84 -6.76
CA THR A 425 -18.84 -8.18 -5.83
C THR A 425 -20.10 -8.71 -6.52
N ALA A 426 -20.42 -8.22 -7.72
CA ALA A 426 -21.62 -8.62 -8.46
C ALA A 426 -21.45 -9.96 -9.19
N PHE A 427 -20.23 -10.25 -9.65
CA PHE A 427 -19.90 -11.46 -10.40
C PHE A 427 -19.08 -12.47 -9.62
N SER A 428 -18.61 -12.16 -8.41
CA SER A 428 -18.31 -13.23 -7.46
C SER A 428 -19.60 -14.01 -7.37
N PRO A 429 -19.64 -15.27 -7.81
CA PRO A 429 -20.86 -16.06 -7.76
C PRO A 429 -21.30 -15.92 -6.33
N LEU A 430 -22.44 -15.22 -6.11
CA LEU A 430 -23.13 -15.15 -4.84
C LEU A 430 -23.15 -16.58 -4.41
N SER A 431 -22.19 -16.93 -3.56
CA SER A 431 -21.85 -18.30 -3.25
C SER A 431 -23.17 -18.80 -2.76
N ALA A 432 -23.80 -19.62 -3.61
CA ALA A 432 -25.11 -20.16 -3.33
C ALA A 432 -24.99 -20.62 -1.89
N PRO A 433 -25.94 -20.32 -1.00
CA PRO A 433 -25.91 -20.86 0.32
C PRO A 433 -26.12 -22.38 0.21
N GLU A 434 -25.15 -23.11 -0.32
CA GLU A 434 -24.77 -24.45 0.09
C GLU A 434 -24.14 -24.34 1.49
N MET A 435 -24.85 -23.66 2.41
CA MET A 435 -25.02 -24.16 3.75
C MET A 435 -26.06 -25.30 3.73
N VAL A 436 -25.92 -26.25 2.81
CA VAL A 436 -26.34 -27.62 3.12
C VAL A 436 -25.16 -28.21 3.89
N GLY A 437 -24.95 -27.69 5.10
CA GLY A 437 -24.06 -28.34 6.04
C GLY A 437 -24.58 -29.76 6.23
N SER A 438 -23.74 -30.75 5.92
CA SER A 438 -23.96 -32.09 6.45
C SER A 438 -23.87 -31.95 7.96
N TRP A 439 -25.01 -31.89 8.62
CA TRP A 439 -25.07 -31.93 10.07
C TRP A 439 -24.53 -33.30 10.50
N SER A 440 -23.28 -33.35 10.97
CA SER A 440 -22.78 -34.56 11.60
C SER A 440 -23.43 -34.66 12.97
N THR A 441 -24.42 -35.54 13.11
CA THR A 441 -24.95 -35.91 14.42
C THR A 441 -23.87 -36.69 15.16
N ASP A 442 -23.44 -36.17 16.31
CA ASP A 442 -22.64 -36.91 17.27
C ASP A 442 -23.41 -38.19 17.71
N PRO A 443 -22.78 -39.29 18.15
CA PRO A 443 -23.47 -40.54 18.52
C PRO A 443 -24.50 -40.38 19.64
N SER A 444 -24.45 -39.27 20.37
CA SER A 444 -25.42 -38.87 21.40
C SER A 444 -26.70 -38.24 20.83
N GLY A 445 -26.77 -37.97 19.53
CA GLY A 445 -27.88 -37.25 18.87
C GLY A 445 -27.89 -35.74 19.14
N ALA A 446 -26.90 -35.21 19.87
CA ALA A 446 -26.77 -33.78 20.10
C ALA A 446 -26.14 -33.08 18.89
N MET A 447 -26.80 -32.06 18.36
CA MET A 447 -26.20 -31.14 17.40
C MET A 447 -25.19 -30.26 18.12
N VAL A 448 -23.91 -30.59 18.01
CA VAL A 448 -22.81 -29.74 18.50
C VAL A 448 -22.18 -29.07 17.27
N LYS A 449 -22.39 -27.76 17.11
CA LYS A 449 -21.51 -26.96 16.22
C LYS A 449 -20.11 -27.05 16.81
N SER A 450 -19.13 -27.45 16.02
CA SER A 450 -17.75 -27.42 16.50
C SER A 450 -17.39 -25.98 16.86
N GLU A 451 -16.59 -25.79 17.92
CA GLU A 451 -16.12 -24.47 18.34
C GLU A 451 -15.42 -23.71 17.19
N GLU A 452 -14.82 -24.46 16.27
CA GLU A 452 -14.20 -23.98 15.04
C GLU A 452 -15.23 -23.45 14.02
N GLN A 453 -16.37 -24.13 13.85
CA GLN A 453 -17.50 -23.61 13.05
C GLN A 453 -18.13 -22.37 13.68
N PHE A 454 -18.13 -22.26 15.02
CA PHE A 454 -18.60 -21.05 15.70
C PHE A 454 -17.65 -19.87 15.43
N LEU A 455 -16.34 -20.04 15.60
CA LEU A 455 -15.35 -19.00 15.29
C LEU A 455 -15.34 -18.62 13.80
N GLN A 456 -15.51 -19.58 12.89
CA GLN A 456 -15.68 -19.29 11.47
C GLN A 456 -16.97 -18.49 11.19
N SER A 457 -18.08 -18.81 11.87
CA SER A 457 -19.33 -18.05 11.71
C SER A 457 -19.24 -16.62 12.24
N VAL A 458 -18.46 -16.38 13.31
CA VAL A 458 -18.23 -15.03 13.84
C VAL A 458 -17.33 -14.22 12.89
N ASN A 459 -16.27 -14.81 12.34
CA ASN A 459 -15.41 -14.14 11.35
C ASN A 459 -16.14 -13.89 10.03
N PHE A 460 -17.09 -14.75 9.65
CA PHE A 460 -17.92 -14.56 8.47
C PHE A 460 -18.81 -13.32 8.58
N ASP A 461 -19.42 -13.10 9.74
CA ASP A 461 -20.32 -11.96 9.96
C ASP A 461 -19.56 -10.61 9.88
N GLU A 462 -18.33 -10.55 10.41
CA GLU A 462 -17.47 -9.36 10.27
C GLU A 462 -17.07 -9.09 8.81
N ARG A 463 -16.75 -10.14 8.04
CA ARG A 463 -16.35 -9.99 6.62
C ARG A 463 -17.53 -9.51 5.77
N VAL A 464 -18.73 -10.08 5.98
CA VAL A 464 -19.96 -9.70 5.27
C VAL A 464 -20.34 -8.25 5.58
N GLN A 465 -20.27 -7.82 6.84
CA GLN A 465 -20.53 -6.41 7.20
C GLN A 465 -19.55 -5.44 6.52
N HIS A 466 -18.29 -5.85 6.37
CA HIS A 466 -17.28 -5.04 5.70
C HIS A 466 -17.60 -4.87 4.21
N GLU A 467 -17.95 -5.96 3.53
CA GLU A 467 -18.29 -5.97 2.10
C GLU A 467 -19.53 -5.12 1.79
N HIS A 468 -20.58 -5.20 2.62
CA HIS A 468 -21.77 -4.35 2.43
C HIS A 468 -21.45 -2.86 2.57
N THR A 469 -20.61 -2.50 3.53
CA THR A 469 -20.19 -1.10 3.75
C THR A 469 -19.38 -0.59 2.56
N GLU A 470 -18.51 -1.42 1.98
CA GLU A 470 -17.73 -1.08 0.78
C GLU A 470 -18.63 -0.85 -0.43
N ILE A 471 -19.60 -1.74 -0.69
CA ILE A 471 -20.53 -1.61 -1.83
C ILE A 471 -21.35 -0.32 -1.70
N LEU A 472 -21.85 -0.02 -0.50
CA LEU A 472 -22.66 1.18 -0.24
C LEU A 472 -21.90 2.49 -0.51
N LEU A 473 -20.58 2.50 -0.34
CA LEU A 473 -19.75 3.68 -0.62
C LEU A 473 -19.25 3.71 -2.08
N ARG A 474 -18.90 2.57 -2.66
CA ARG A 474 -18.35 2.47 -4.02
C ARG A 474 -19.39 2.70 -5.12
N CYS A 475 -20.64 2.26 -4.93
CA CYS A 475 -21.73 2.52 -5.87
C CYS A 475 -21.94 4.03 -6.13
N PRO A 476 -22.15 4.87 -5.10
CA PRO A 476 -22.25 6.32 -5.28
C PRO A 476 -20.99 6.96 -5.86
N GLN A 477 -19.79 6.50 -5.46
CA GLN A 477 -18.54 7.01 -6.02
C GLN A 477 -18.44 6.75 -7.54
N PHE A 478 -18.78 5.54 -7.99
CA PHE A 478 -18.82 5.18 -9.41
C PHE A 478 -19.81 6.07 -10.18
N ILE A 479 -21.04 6.21 -9.65
CA ILE A 479 -22.10 6.99 -10.28
C ILE A 479 -21.71 8.46 -10.40
N LEU A 480 -21.05 9.03 -9.39
CA LEU A 480 -20.61 10.43 -9.37
C LEU A 480 -19.34 10.69 -10.19
N ALA A 481 -18.51 9.68 -10.44
CA ALA A 481 -17.32 9.82 -11.27
C ALA A 481 -17.66 10.13 -12.74
N LEU A 482 -18.74 9.57 -13.28
CA LEU A 482 -19.19 9.83 -14.66
C LEU A 482 -19.55 11.31 -14.92
N PRO A 483 -20.45 11.94 -14.15
CA PRO A 483 -20.79 13.35 -14.33
C PRO A 483 -19.61 14.27 -13.99
N LEU A 484 -18.71 13.86 -13.08
CA LEU A 484 -17.45 14.58 -12.85
C LEU A 484 -16.57 14.60 -14.10
N ALA A 485 -16.42 13.46 -14.81
CA ALA A 485 -15.61 13.38 -16.01
C ALA A 485 -16.08 14.38 -17.09
N ILE A 486 -17.38 14.41 -17.37
CA ILE A 486 -17.98 15.34 -18.35
C ILE A 486 -18.05 16.79 -17.87
N GLY A 487 -17.81 17.04 -16.57
CA GLY A 487 -17.88 18.37 -15.97
C GLY A 487 -19.31 18.90 -15.84
N LEU A 488 -20.24 18.05 -15.39
CA LEU A 488 -21.61 18.41 -15.02
C LEU A 488 -21.69 18.64 -13.52
N SER A 489 -22.23 19.77 -13.07
CA SER A 489 -22.32 20.18 -11.66
C SER A 489 -21.02 19.94 -10.88
N THR A 490 -19.89 20.25 -11.53
CA THR A 490 -18.55 19.82 -11.11
C THR A 490 -18.27 20.15 -9.65
N GLU A 491 -18.66 21.33 -9.18
CA GLU A 491 -18.48 21.75 -7.79
C GLU A 491 -19.20 20.82 -6.81
N ARG A 492 -20.51 20.61 -7.03
CA ARG A 492 -21.34 19.78 -6.15
C ARG A 492 -20.90 18.33 -6.18
N ILE A 493 -20.57 17.82 -7.36
CA ILE A 493 -20.17 16.44 -7.57
C ILE A 493 -18.77 16.19 -6.99
N ALA A 494 -17.82 17.10 -7.19
CA ALA A 494 -16.50 16.98 -6.58
C ALA A 494 -16.59 17.01 -5.05
N CYS A 495 -17.41 17.90 -4.47
CA CYS A 495 -17.68 17.92 -3.02
C CYS A 495 -18.31 16.61 -2.53
N ALA A 496 -19.35 16.10 -3.22
CA ALA A 496 -20.00 14.85 -2.85
C ALA A 496 -19.04 13.66 -2.93
N LEU A 497 -18.24 13.59 -4.00
CA LEU A 497 -17.24 12.54 -4.18
C LEU A 497 -16.15 12.63 -3.10
N ALA A 498 -15.68 13.84 -2.77
CA ALA A 498 -14.73 14.05 -1.67
C ALA A 498 -15.28 13.56 -0.33
N ILE A 499 -16.56 13.84 -0.02
CA ILE A 499 -17.22 13.36 1.19
C ILE A 499 -17.29 11.83 1.21
N LEU A 500 -17.65 11.19 0.10
CA LEU A 500 -17.68 9.73 0.01
C LEU A 500 -16.29 9.12 0.18
N THR A 501 -15.25 9.69 -0.43
CA THR A 501 -13.88 9.20 -0.30
C THR A 501 -13.36 9.39 1.14
N LEU A 502 -13.68 10.50 1.80
CA LEU A 502 -13.41 10.69 3.23
C LEU A 502 -14.17 9.67 4.08
N THR A 503 -15.44 9.44 3.77
CA THR A 503 -16.26 8.48 4.51
C THR A 503 -15.68 7.07 4.39
N GLU A 504 -15.21 6.69 3.19
CA GLU A 504 -14.49 5.44 2.98
C GLU A 504 -13.18 5.38 3.77
N ALA A 505 -12.35 6.43 3.73
CA ALA A 505 -11.15 6.52 4.58
C ALA A 505 -11.47 6.24 6.04
N PHE A 506 -12.49 6.91 6.60
CA PHE A 506 -12.78 6.79 8.02
C PHE A 506 -13.58 5.54 8.42
N ALA A 507 -14.46 5.04 7.56
CA ALA A 507 -15.34 3.91 7.88
C ALA A 507 -14.69 2.57 7.56
N VAL A 508 -13.96 2.46 6.44
CA VAL A 508 -13.38 1.21 5.95
C VAL A 508 -11.96 1.03 6.48
N TRP A 509 -11.15 2.08 6.43
CA TRP A 509 -9.71 1.98 6.70
C TRP A 509 -9.34 2.37 8.15
N GLN A 510 -9.96 1.68 9.11
CA GLN A 510 -9.83 1.96 10.55
C GLN A 510 -8.51 1.43 11.15
N TRP A 511 -7.40 2.08 10.81
CA TRP A 511 -6.07 1.69 11.31
C TRP A 511 -5.87 1.90 12.81
N TRP A 512 -6.71 2.72 13.45
CA TRP A 512 -6.68 2.96 14.90
C TRP A 512 -7.36 1.85 15.72
N LEU A 513 -7.97 0.86 15.10
CA LEU A 513 -8.54 -0.27 15.83
C LEU A 513 -7.43 -1.17 16.42
N PRO A 514 -7.60 -1.67 17.66
CA PRO A 514 -6.61 -2.56 18.29
C PRO A 514 -6.25 -3.78 17.45
N GLN A 515 -7.22 -4.35 16.71
CA GLN A 515 -7.01 -5.51 15.85
C GLN A 515 -6.06 -5.19 14.69
N THR A 516 -6.22 -4.01 14.07
CA THR A 516 -5.33 -3.57 12.99
C THR A 516 -3.93 -3.26 13.50
N LEU A 517 -3.83 -2.66 14.69
CA LEU A 517 -2.54 -2.34 15.32
C LEU A 517 -1.73 -3.58 15.75
N ALA A 518 -2.39 -4.73 15.94
CA ALA A 518 -1.75 -5.98 16.34
C ALA A 518 -1.02 -6.69 15.18
N ASP A 519 -1.35 -6.37 13.93
CA ASP A 519 -0.76 -6.96 12.73
C ASP A 519 -0.02 -5.87 11.92
N PRO A 520 1.33 -5.83 11.94
CA PRO A 520 2.13 -4.83 11.23
C PRO A 520 1.86 -4.77 9.72
N MET A 521 1.63 -5.91 9.07
CA MET A 521 1.41 -5.98 7.62
C MET A 521 0.04 -5.42 7.26
N ARG A 522 -0.99 -5.79 8.03
CA ARG A 522 -2.33 -5.21 7.88
C ARG A 522 -2.33 -3.71 8.19
N LEU A 523 -1.64 -3.30 9.24
CA LEU A 523 -1.52 -1.89 9.61
C LEU A 523 -0.93 -1.06 8.47
N ALA A 524 0.20 -1.50 7.91
CA ALA A 524 0.85 -0.81 6.81
C ALA A 524 -0.10 -0.61 5.60
N ARG A 525 -0.82 -1.68 5.23
CA ARG A 525 -1.80 -1.63 4.12
C ARG A 525 -2.96 -0.68 4.43
N VAL A 526 -3.59 -0.80 5.59
CA VAL A 526 -4.78 0.01 5.95
C VAL A 526 -4.43 1.49 6.04
N VAL A 527 -3.28 1.82 6.64
CA VAL A 527 -2.83 3.22 6.74
C VAL A 527 -2.60 3.81 5.36
N GLU A 528 -2.04 3.04 4.43
CA GLU A 528 -1.80 3.48 3.06
C GLU A 528 -3.09 3.77 2.29
N HIS A 529 -4.08 2.87 2.38
CA HIS A 529 -5.40 3.12 1.78
C HIS A 529 -6.10 4.33 2.40
N PHE A 530 -6.05 4.46 3.73
CA PHE A 530 -6.61 5.59 4.46
C PHE A 530 -6.08 6.92 3.90
N SER A 531 -4.76 7.00 3.75
CA SER A 531 -4.11 8.23 3.40
C SER A 531 -4.25 8.58 1.91
N VAL A 532 -4.28 7.58 1.02
CA VAL A 532 -4.48 7.81 -0.42
C VAL A 532 -5.89 8.34 -0.66
N ASN A 533 -6.89 7.77 0.03
CA ASN A 533 -8.27 8.27 -0.02
C ASN A 533 -8.35 9.72 0.46
N LEU A 534 -7.65 10.06 1.54
CA LEU A 534 -7.63 11.43 2.05
C LEU A 534 -7.02 12.43 1.05
N ALA A 535 -5.95 12.03 0.37
CA ALA A 535 -5.30 12.86 -0.65
C ALA A 535 -6.17 13.02 -1.91
N ILE A 536 -6.90 11.98 -2.34
CA ILE A 536 -7.89 12.09 -3.42
C ILE A 536 -9.00 13.06 -3.02
N ALA A 537 -9.53 12.95 -1.80
CA ALA A 537 -10.56 13.86 -1.31
C ALA A 537 -10.07 15.32 -1.26
N GLY A 538 -8.84 15.56 -0.78
CA GLY A 538 -8.21 16.88 -0.81
C GLY A 538 -8.09 17.42 -2.24
N SER A 539 -7.73 16.56 -3.20
CA SER A 539 -7.63 16.91 -4.62
C SER A 539 -8.97 17.32 -5.22
N LEU A 540 -10.04 16.58 -4.89
CA LEU A 540 -11.41 16.88 -5.33
C LEU A 540 -11.90 18.23 -4.80
N LEU A 541 -11.54 18.58 -3.56
CA LEU A 541 -11.89 19.87 -2.96
C LEU A 541 -11.19 21.07 -3.61
N LEU A 542 -10.15 20.86 -4.43
CA LEU A 542 -9.53 21.93 -5.21
C LEU A 542 -10.41 22.41 -6.38
N LEU A 543 -11.30 21.56 -6.90
CA LEU A 543 -12.18 21.89 -8.03
C LEU A 543 -13.20 22.99 -7.69
N PRO A 544 -13.96 22.91 -6.57
CA PRO A 544 -14.83 24.00 -6.11
C PRO A 544 -14.12 25.35 -6.00
N LEU A 545 -12.87 25.35 -5.53
CA LEU A 545 -12.13 26.57 -5.20
C LEU A 545 -11.63 27.33 -6.43
N ARG A 546 -11.54 26.65 -7.59
CA ARG A 546 -11.08 27.25 -8.86
C ARG A 546 -12.16 27.40 -9.90
N GLY A 547 -13.31 26.77 -9.67
CA GLY A 547 -14.30 26.55 -10.70
C GLY A 547 -13.92 25.37 -11.59
N CYS A 548 -14.89 24.97 -12.41
CA CYS A 548 -14.86 23.74 -13.19
C CYS A 548 -13.90 23.79 -14.40
N GLY A 549 -13.48 24.99 -14.82
CA GLY A 549 -12.71 25.23 -16.04
C GLY A 549 -13.58 25.39 -17.28
N HIS A 550 -12.99 25.87 -18.39
CA HIS A 550 -13.72 26.18 -19.63
C HIS A 550 -14.22 24.94 -20.38
N PHE A 551 -13.56 23.79 -20.20
CA PHE A 551 -13.92 22.52 -20.83
C PHE A 551 -14.87 21.70 -19.96
N THR A 552 -16.01 22.30 -19.60
CA THR A 552 -17.05 21.66 -18.77
C THR A 552 -18.42 21.86 -19.39
N LEU A 553 -19.31 20.90 -19.16
CA LEU A 553 -20.71 21.08 -19.49
C LEU A 553 -21.30 22.28 -18.72
N ASP A 554 -20.86 22.49 -17.47
CA ASP A 554 -21.23 23.66 -16.66
C ASP A 554 -20.95 24.99 -17.39
N ALA A 555 -19.75 25.16 -17.96
CA ALA A 555 -19.37 26.37 -18.70
C ALA A 555 -20.17 26.55 -20.00
N LEU A 556 -20.56 25.44 -20.65
CA LEU A 556 -21.41 25.49 -21.85
C LEU A 556 -22.85 25.86 -21.53
N MET A 557 -23.37 25.46 -20.36
CA MET A 557 -24.76 25.72 -19.97
C MET A 557 -25.03 27.16 -19.53
N VAL A 558 -24.03 27.85 -18.95
CA VAL A 558 -24.18 29.24 -18.51
C VAL A 558 -24.50 30.18 -19.67
N LYS A 559 -23.95 29.92 -20.88
CA LYS A 559 -24.13 30.77 -22.07
C LYS A 559 -25.54 30.83 -22.65
N LYS A 560 -26.49 30.03 -22.15
CA LYS A 560 -27.85 29.95 -22.72
C LYS A 560 -28.86 30.87 -22.03
N HIS A 561 -28.49 31.50 -20.91
CA HIS A 561 -29.40 32.32 -20.10
C HIS A 561 -29.06 33.83 -20.11
N ASP A 562 -27.99 34.22 -20.78
CA ASP A 562 -27.68 35.60 -21.15
C ASP A 562 -28.00 35.81 -22.64
#